data_AF-A0A351SI70-F1
#
_entry.id   AF-A0A351SI70-F1
#
_cell.length_a   1.000
_cell.length_b   1.000
_cell.length_c   1.000
_cell.angle_alpha   90.00
_cell.angle_beta   90.00
_cell.angle_gamma   90.00
#
_symmetry.space_group_name_H-M   'P 1'
#
loop_
_entity.id
_entity.type
_entity.pdbx_description
1 polymer ?
#
loop_
_entity_poly.entity_id
_entity_poly.type
_entity_poly.pdbx_seq_one_letter_code
_entity_poly.pdbx_strand_id
1 'polypeptide(L)' 'MDKFLTMTVFCRVVELQSFSRAAKVSGISAAMVSKHVANLEHSLKARLLHRTTRQ' A
#
# COMPACT_ATOMS: atom_id res chain seq x y z
N MET A 1 -14.47 3.06 1.60
CA MET A 1 -13.09 2.92 2.10
C MET A 1 -12.48 4.31 2.17
N ASP A 2 -11.89 4.67 3.30
CA ASP A 2 -11.27 5.98 3.49
C ASP A 2 -10.07 6.19 2.57
N LYS A 3 -10.17 7.24 1.77
CA LYS A 3 -9.15 7.63 0.77
C LYS A 3 -7.88 8.13 1.46
N PHE A 4 -8.04 8.85 2.58
CA PHE A 4 -6.93 9.26 3.44
C PHE A 4 -6.12 8.09 3.97
N LEU A 5 -6.79 7.08 4.55
CA LEU A 5 -6.13 5.89 5.09
C LEU A 5 -5.35 5.16 3.99
N THR A 6 -5.94 5.08 2.80
CA THR A 6 -5.32 4.49 1.62
C THR A 6 -4.03 5.24 1.19
N MET A 7 -4.05 6.58 1.19
CA MET A 7 -2.86 7.39 0.87
C MET A 7 -1.78 7.28 1.95
N THR A 8 -2.15 7.29 3.23
CA THR A 8 -1.21 7.13 4.34
C THR A 8 -0.51 5.77 4.29
N VAL A 9 -1.27 4.69 4.06
CA VAL A 9 -0.72 3.34 3.90
C VAL A 9 0.24 3.28 2.70
N PHE A 10 -0.11 3.92 1.58
CA PHE A 10 0.77 3.99 0.42
C PHE A 10 2.09 4.72 0.72
N CYS A 11 2.04 5.92 1.34
CA CYS A 11 3.25 6.63 1.76
C CYS A 11 4.13 5.74 2.66
N ARG A 12 3.52 5.02 3.60
CA ARG A 12 4.25 4.13 4.50
C ARG A 12 4.91 2.94 3.80
N VAL A 13 4.26 2.39 2.77
CA VAL A 13 4.84 1.33 1.93
C VAL A 13 6.07 1.86 1.18
N VAL A 14 6.00 3.08 0.65
CA VAL A 14 7.12 3.71 -0.06
C VAL A 14 8.27 4.05 0.88
N GLU A 15 7.99 4.63 2.06
CA GLU A 15 9.00 4.95 3.09
C GLU A 15 9.74 3.70 3.60
N LEU A 16 9.01 2.61 3.82
CA LEU A 16 9.58 1.38 4.39
C LEU A 16 10.07 0.38 3.32
N GLN A 17 9.82 0.67 2.04
CA GLN A 17 10.02 -0.21 0.89
C GLN A 17 9.52 -1.65 1.10
N SER A 18 8.50 -1.84 1.93
CA SER A 18 8.05 -3.17 2.34
C SER A 18 6.58 -3.16 2.76
N PHE A 19 5.78 -3.99 2.08
CA PHE A 19 4.37 -4.21 2.40
C PHE A 19 4.18 -4.78 3.80
N SER A 20 5.04 -5.72 4.22
CA SER A 20 4.96 -6.37 5.53
C SER A 20 5.34 -5.42 6.67
N ARG A 21 6.33 -4.55 6.47
CA ARG A 21 6.69 -3.52 7.46
C ARG A 21 5.62 -2.44 7.55
N ALA A 22 5.10 -1.97 6.42
CA ALA A 22 4.02 -1.00 6.40
C ALA A 22 2.73 -1.53 7.04
N ALA A 23 2.42 -2.82 6.85
CA ALA A 23 1.33 -3.52 7.52
C ALA A 23 1.47 -3.48 9.05
N LYS A 24 2.66 -3.85 9.57
CA LYS A 24 2.96 -3.79 11.00
C LYS A 24 2.80 -2.38 11.58
N VAL A 25 3.36 -1.37 10.91
CA VAL A 25 3.32 0.01 11.40
C VAL A 25 1.93 0.63 11.29
N SER A 26 1.16 0.23 10.29
CA SER A 26 -0.22 0.71 10.09
C SER A 26 -1.26 -0.10 10.87
N GLY A 27 -0.85 -1.13 11.62
CA GLY A 27 -1.75 -1.99 12.42
C GLY A 27 -2.72 -2.83 11.58
N ILE A 28 -2.44 -3.05 10.30
CA ILE A 28 -3.31 -3.78 9.37
C ILE A 28 -2.58 -4.97 8.74
N SER A 29 -3.32 -5.91 8.15
CA SER A 29 -2.71 -7.06 7.47
C SER A 29 -2.05 -6.65 6.15
N ALA A 30 -1.02 -7.38 5.73
CA ALA A 30 -0.35 -7.15 4.44
C ALA A 30 -1.31 -7.30 3.24
N ALA A 31 -2.33 -8.15 3.36
CA ALA A 31 -3.41 -8.27 2.38
C ALA A 31 -4.24 -6.98 2.30
N MET A 32 -4.54 -6.34 3.44
CA MET A 32 -5.25 -5.07 3.48
C MET A 32 -4.41 -3.94 2.89
N VAL A 33 -3.11 -3.88 3.18
CA VAL A 33 -2.18 -2.93 2.53
C VAL A 33 -2.21 -3.09 1.02
N SER A 34 -2.11 -4.33 0.52
CA SER A 34 -2.18 -4.63 -0.92
C SER A 34 -3.50 -4.19 -1.55
N LYS A 35 -4.62 -4.35 -0.83
CA LYS A 35 -5.95 -3.88 -1.24
C LYS A 35 -6.03 -2.36 -1.29
N HIS A 36 -5.49 -1.66 -0.29
CA HIS A 36 -5.42 -0.20 -0.28
C HIS A 36 -4.63 0.32 -1.49
N VAL A 37 -3.43 -0.22 -1.72
CA VAL A 37 -2.60 0.18 -2.87
C VAL A 37 -3.32 -0.09 -4.20
N ALA A 38 -3.93 -1.27 -4.38
CA ALA A 38 -4.68 -1.58 -5.59
C ALA A 38 -5.88 -0.63 -5.81
N ASN A 39 -6.58 -0.27 -4.73
CA ASN A 39 -7.70 0.66 -4.80
C ASN A 39 -7.26 2.09 -5.15
N LEU A 40 -6.06 2.48 -4.70
CA LEU A 40 -5.43 3.75 -5.04
C LEU A 40 -5.01 3.80 -6.51
N GLU A 41 -4.36 2.74 -6.99
CA GLU A 41 -3.98 2.58 -8.40
C GLU A 41 -5.22 2.60 -9.31
N HIS A 42 -6.30 1.93 -8.91
CA HIS A 42 -7.57 1.94 -9.64
C HIS A 42 -8.21 3.34 -9.68
N SER A 43 -8.20 4.05 -8.54
CA SER A 43 -8.76 5.40 -8.44
C SER A 43 -7.99 6.42 -9.27
N LEU A 44 -6.67 6.26 -9.37
CA LEU A 44 -5.77 7.16 -10.12
C LEU A 44 -5.58 6.72 -11.57
N LYS A 45 -6.09 5.53 -11.94
CA LYS A 45 -5.86 4.88 -13.25
C LYS A 45 -4.37 4.83 -13.63
N ALA A 46 -3.51 4.67 -12.62
CA ALA A 46 -2.07 4.71 -12.77
C ALA A 46 -1.43 3.61 -11.92
N ARG A 47 -0.33 3.05 -12.41
CA ARG A 47 0.48 2.08 -11.65
C ARG A 47 1.46 2.84 -10.77
N LEU A 48 1.31 2.70 -9.46
CA LEU A 48 2.12 3.41 -8.48
C LEU A 48 3.30 2.56 -8.00
N LEU A 49 3.11 1.24 -7.93
CA LEU A 49 4.13 0.32 -7.42
C LEU A 49 4.32 -0.86 -8.38
N HIS A 50 5.55 -1.03 -8.84
CA HIS A 50 5.97 -2.29 -9.45
C HIS A 50 6.18 -3.32 -8.34
N ARG A 51 5.20 -4.21 -8.16
CA ARG A 51 5.28 -5.33 -7.23
C ARG A 51 6.37 -6.30 -7.72
N THR A 52 7.61 -6.08 -7.32
CA THR A 52 8.67 -7.08 -7.46
C THR A 52 8.48 -8.07 -6.33
N THR A 53 7.80 -9.18 -6.60
CA THR A 53 7.57 -10.29 -5.65
C THR A 53 8.85 -11.02 -5.24
N ARG A 54 10.04 -10.43 -5.42
CA ARG A 54 11.32 -11.11 -5.22
C ARG A 54 12.47 -10.15 -4.90
N GLN A 55 12.53 -9.68 -3.66
CA GLN A 55 13.74 -9.50 -2.84
C GLN A 55 13.38 -9.79 -1.38
#